data_AF-A0A7K2WN14-F1
#
_entry.id   AF-A0A7K2WN14-F1
#
_cell.length_a   1.000
_cell.length_b   1.000
_cell.length_c   1.000
_cell.angle_alpha   90.00
_cell.angle_beta   90.00
_cell.angle_gamma   90.00
#
_symmetry.space_group_name_H-M   'P 1'
#
loop_
_entity.id
_entity.type
_entity.pdbx_description
1 polymer ?
#
loop_
_entity_poly.entity_id
_entity_poly.type
_entity_poly.pdbx_seq_one_letter_code
_entity_poly.pdbx_strand_id
1 'polypeptide(L)'
;MSDHQDRMKEKVARGLSSTYVQLVAVCAALPLPIALPMDATVSTVEVAPAVRRAVELVSEQPLSGEQQAEMAMALTMWLAALDLHRVNVAEYEETRTIATLAILVSAVGAIHDVITWQQGGGS
;
A
#
# COMPACT_ATOMS: atom_id res chain seq x y z
N MET A 1 -29.75 2.88 0.81
CA MET A 1 -28.62 2.46 1.67
C MET A 1 -27.59 1.63 0.90
N SER A 2 -28.00 0.69 0.02
CA SER A 2 -27.07 -0.06 -0.86
C SER A 2 -26.13 0.83 -1.67
N ASP A 3 -26.66 1.85 -2.37
CA ASP A 3 -25.85 2.71 -3.25
C ASP A 3 -24.70 3.41 -2.53
N HIS A 4 -24.88 3.78 -1.26
CA HIS A 4 -23.81 4.40 -0.46
C HIS A 4 -22.73 3.37 -0.10
N GLN A 5 -23.14 2.21 0.40
CA GLN A 5 -22.25 1.10 0.72
C GLN A 5 -21.45 0.65 -0.50
N ASP A 6 -22.10 0.50 -1.66
CA ASP A 6 -21.47 0.07 -2.90
C ASP A 6 -20.45 1.10 -3.39
N ARG A 7 -20.79 2.40 -3.37
CA ARG A 7 -19.83 3.48 -3.67
C ARG A 7 -18.63 3.49 -2.72
N MET A 8 -18.86 3.24 -1.44
CA MET A 8 -17.80 3.23 -0.43
C MET A 8 -16.87 2.03 -0.58
N LYS A 9 -17.40 0.83 -0.88
CA LYS A 9 -16.61 -0.36 -1.23
C LYS A 9 -15.79 -0.13 -2.50
N GLU A 10 -16.39 0.44 -3.54
CA GLU A 10 -15.71 0.76 -4.79
C GLU A 10 -14.56 1.78 -4.57
N LYS A 11 -14.79 2.79 -3.71
CA LYS A 11 -13.75 3.76 -3.34
C LYS A 11 -12.55 3.08 -2.67
N VAL A 12 -12.79 2.15 -1.75
CA VAL A 12 -11.71 1.37 -1.12
C VAL A 12 -10.98 0.49 -2.13
N ALA A 13 -11.70 -0.22 -3.01
CA ALA A 13 -11.10 -1.07 -4.03
C ALA A 13 -10.20 -0.28 -5.00
N ARG A 14 -10.65 0.91 -5.42
CA ARG A 14 -9.83 1.84 -6.21
C ARG A 14 -8.60 2.31 -5.45
N GLY A 15 -8.75 2.67 -4.17
CA GLY A 15 -7.64 3.11 -3.32
C GLY A 15 -6.58 2.01 -3.13
N LEU A 16 -7.00 0.78 -2.84
CA LEU A 16 -6.08 -0.36 -2.74
C LEU A 16 -5.29 -0.57 -4.04
N SER A 17 -5.98 -0.51 -5.18
CA SER A 17 -5.37 -0.70 -6.50
C SER A 17 -4.39 0.43 -6.84
N SER A 18 -4.79 1.69 -6.64
CA SER A 18 -3.93 2.84 -6.96
C SER A 18 -2.72 2.95 -6.04
N THR A 19 -2.88 2.66 -4.74
CA THR A 19 -1.75 2.61 -3.80
C THR A 19 -0.82 1.45 -4.14
N TYR A 20 -1.35 0.29 -4.56
CA TYR A 20 -0.51 -0.83 -4.99
C TYR A 20 0.36 -0.48 -6.21
N VAL A 21 -0.20 0.19 -7.22
CA VAL A 21 0.56 0.64 -8.40
C VAL A 21 1.71 1.57 -7.99
N GLN A 22 1.47 2.45 -7.02
CA GLN A 22 2.54 3.31 -6.49
C GLN A 22 3.60 2.52 -5.72
N LEU A 23 3.20 1.51 -4.94
CA LEU A 23 4.15 0.59 -4.30
C LEU A 23 5.02 -0.13 -5.32
N VAL A 24 4.44 -0.62 -6.42
CA VAL A 24 5.20 -1.26 -7.50
C VAL A 24 6.26 -0.30 -8.05
N ALA A 25 5.86 0.95 -8.35
CA ALA A 25 6.77 1.95 -8.87
C ALA A 25 7.90 2.30 -7.88
N VAL A 26 7.56 2.55 -6.61
CA VAL A 26 8.56 2.96 -5.61
C VAL A 26 9.51 1.82 -5.26
N CYS A 27 9.02 0.57 -5.18
CA CYS A 27 9.83 -0.63 -4.95
C CYS A 27 10.83 -0.86 -6.08
N ALA A 28 10.41 -0.65 -7.32
CA ALA A 28 11.28 -0.79 -8.50
C ALA A 28 12.36 0.30 -8.58
N ALA A 29 12.11 1.47 -7.98
CA ALA A 29 13.03 2.60 -7.94
C ALA A 29 13.98 2.59 -6.72
N LEU A 30 13.91 1.57 -5.85
CA LEU A 30 14.84 1.41 -4.74
C LEU A 30 16.27 1.14 -5.21
N PRO A 31 17.30 1.45 -4.39
CA PRO A 31 18.69 1.15 -4.73
C PRO A 31 18.93 -0.33 -5.05
N LEU A 32 18.29 -1.24 -4.30
CA LEU A 32 18.17 -2.65 -4.64
C LEU A 32 16.72 -2.92 -5.04
N PRO A 33 16.38 -2.94 -6.34
CA PRO A 33 15.00 -3.02 -6.78
C PRO A 33 14.26 -4.24 -6.23
N ILE A 34 13.07 -4.01 -5.68
CA ILE A 34 12.14 -5.07 -5.26
C ILE A 34 11.06 -5.19 -6.33
N ALA A 35 11.00 -6.34 -7.01
CA ALA A 35 9.98 -6.60 -8.02
C ALA A 35 8.67 -7.03 -7.35
N LEU A 36 7.60 -6.26 -7.59
CA LEU A 36 6.24 -6.63 -7.23
C LEU A 36 5.45 -7.06 -8.48
N PRO A 37 4.52 -8.03 -8.37
CA PRO A 37 3.68 -8.45 -9.50
C PRO A 37 2.86 -7.29 -10.09
N MET A 38 2.82 -7.14 -11.42
CA MET A 38 2.04 -6.06 -12.07
C MET A 38 1.10 -6.60 -13.16
N ASP A 39 0.95 -7.91 -13.26
CA ASP A 39 0.11 -8.52 -14.29
C ASP A 39 -1.35 -8.13 -14.10
N ALA A 40 -1.99 -7.67 -15.19
CA ALA A 40 -3.37 -7.17 -15.18
C ALA A 40 -4.42 -8.20 -14.74
N THR A 41 -4.04 -9.48 -14.65
CA THR A 41 -4.89 -10.59 -14.23
C THR A 41 -4.77 -10.91 -12.74
N VAL A 42 -3.82 -10.32 -12.02
CA VAL A 42 -3.54 -10.67 -10.62
C VAL A 42 -4.42 -9.84 -9.69
N SER A 43 -5.21 -10.52 -8.88
CA SER A 43 -6.04 -9.89 -7.86
C SER A 43 -5.20 -9.28 -6.74
N THR A 44 -5.74 -8.25 -6.08
CA THR A 44 -5.10 -7.60 -4.93
C THR A 44 -4.79 -8.57 -3.77
N VAL A 45 -5.50 -9.70 -3.70
CA VAL A 45 -5.28 -10.74 -2.69
C VAL A 45 -4.05 -11.60 -3.02
N GLU A 46 -3.80 -11.87 -4.29
CA GLU A 46 -2.70 -12.70 -4.77
C GLU A 46 -1.35 -11.99 -4.66
N VAL A 47 -1.33 -10.66 -4.63
CA VAL A 47 -0.09 -9.88 -4.46
C VAL A 47 0.34 -9.72 -3.00
N ALA A 48 -0.54 -10.01 -2.03
CA ALA A 48 -0.24 -9.82 -0.60
C ALA A 48 1.02 -10.57 -0.11
N PRO A 49 1.30 -11.82 -0.52
CA PRO A 49 2.55 -12.49 -0.18
C PRO A 49 3.80 -11.75 -0.70
N ALA A 50 3.73 -11.17 -1.91
CA ALA A 50 4.83 -10.41 -2.47
C ALA A 50 5.09 -9.11 -1.68
N VAL A 51 4.02 -8.43 -1.24
CA VAL A 51 4.15 -7.23 -0.40
C VAL A 51 4.71 -7.57 0.98
N ARG A 52 4.32 -8.71 1.58
CA ARG A 52 4.94 -9.17 2.84
C ARG A 52 6.43 -9.45 2.67
N ARG A 53 6.80 -10.11 1.57
CA ARG A 53 8.22 -10.34 1.26
C ARG A 53 8.96 -9.01 1.06
N ALA A 54 8.34 -8.01 0.43
CA ALA A 54 8.93 -6.69 0.28
C ALA A 54 9.21 -6.03 1.64
N VAL A 55 8.33 -6.17 2.64
CA VAL A 55 8.56 -5.66 4.01
C VAL A 55 9.85 -6.24 4.60
N GLU A 56 10.05 -7.55 4.47
CA GLU A 56 11.24 -8.24 4.97
C GLU A 56 12.53 -7.74 4.32
N LEU A 57 12.45 -7.37 3.03
CA LEU A 57 13.58 -6.88 2.24
C LEU A 57 13.93 -5.40 2.52
N VAL A 58 13.06 -4.63 3.18
CA VAL A 58 13.31 -3.20 3.44
C VAL A 58 14.57 -3.00 4.29
N SER A 59 14.80 -3.85 5.29
CA SER A 59 15.96 -3.75 6.19
C SER A 59 17.29 -4.06 5.48
N GLU A 60 17.24 -4.73 4.33
CA GLU A 60 18.39 -5.07 3.50
C GLU A 60 18.74 -3.92 2.52
N GLN A 61 17.88 -2.91 2.40
CA GLN A 61 18.10 -1.78 1.50
C GLN A 61 19.17 -0.83 2.03
N PRO A 62 20.05 -0.29 1.15
CA PRO A 62 21.01 0.74 1.51
C PRO A 62 20.31 2.12 1.59
N LEU A 63 19.41 2.23 2.56
CA LEU A 63 18.59 3.41 2.87
C LEU A 63 18.95 3.93 4.27
N SER A 64 18.64 5.19 4.54
CA SER A 64 18.68 5.72 5.92
C SER A 64 17.60 5.05 6.78
N GLY A 65 17.75 5.10 8.12
CA GLY A 65 16.74 4.53 9.02
C GLY A 65 15.35 5.16 8.86
N GLU A 66 15.28 6.44 8.50
CA GLU A 66 14.04 7.15 8.19
C GLU A 66 13.38 6.59 6.92
N GLN A 67 14.15 6.46 5.83
CA GLN A 67 13.65 5.91 4.56
C GLN A 67 13.22 4.44 4.70
N GLN A 68 13.93 3.65 5.50
CA GLN A 68 13.50 2.28 5.82
C GLN A 68 12.17 2.28 6.59
N ALA A 69 12.00 3.18 7.56
CA ALA A 69 10.75 3.30 8.32
C ALA A 69 9.58 3.70 7.41
N GLU A 70 9.78 4.69 6.53
CA GLU A 70 8.75 5.13 5.57
C GLU A 70 8.37 4.01 4.59
N MET A 71 9.35 3.30 4.04
CA MET A 71 9.09 2.18 3.14
C MET A 71 8.35 1.04 3.84
N ALA A 72 8.76 0.70 5.07
CA ALA A 72 8.08 -0.31 5.88
C ALA A 72 6.65 0.12 6.22
N MET A 73 6.43 1.39 6.57
CA MET A 73 5.13 1.97 6.86
C MET A 73 4.20 1.88 5.65
N ALA A 74 4.65 2.30 4.47
CA ALA A 74 3.89 2.21 3.23
C ALA A 74 3.38 0.79 2.93
N LEU A 75 4.28 -0.20 2.97
CA LEU A 75 3.97 -1.60 2.68
C LEU A 75 3.05 -2.22 3.73
N THR A 76 3.32 -2.00 5.02
CA THR A 76 2.54 -2.59 6.11
C THR A 76 1.16 -1.96 6.23
N MET A 77 1.02 -0.65 6.00
CA MET A 77 -0.28 0.02 5.95
C MET A 77 -1.13 -0.47 4.79
N TRP A 78 -0.54 -0.69 3.61
CA TRP A 78 -1.27 -1.29 2.49
C TRP A 78 -1.79 -2.70 2.83
N LEU A 79 -0.96 -3.54 3.47
CA LEU A 79 -1.37 -4.87 3.95
C LEU A 79 -2.51 -4.78 4.97
N ALA A 80 -2.40 -3.87 5.94
CA ALA A 80 -3.43 -3.65 6.95
C ALA A 80 -4.76 -3.18 6.35
N ALA A 81 -4.71 -2.28 5.36
CA ALA A 81 -5.88 -1.84 4.61
C ALA A 81 -6.52 -2.99 3.83
N LEU A 82 -5.72 -3.85 3.19
CA LEU A 82 -6.23 -5.03 2.50
C LEU A 82 -6.93 -6.00 3.45
N ASP A 83 -6.31 -6.32 4.58
CA ASP A 83 -6.88 -7.24 5.56
C ASP A 83 -8.18 -6.69 6.16
N LEU A 84 -8.21 -5.40 6.52
CA LEU A 84 -9.42 -4.73 7.02
C LEU A 84 -10.53 -4.68 5.95
N HIS A 85 -10.16 -4.43 4.69
CA HIS A 85 -11.11 -4.46 3.58
C HIS A 85 -11.73 -5.85 3.40
N ARG A 86 -10.94 -6.92 3.51
CA ARG A 86 -11.44 -8.31 3.41
C ARG A 86 -12.47 -8.62 4.47
N VAL A 87 -12.22 -8.19 5.71
CA VAL A 87 -13.21 -8.32 6.81
C VAL A 87 -14.46 -7.51 6.48
N ASN A 88 -14.31 -6.29 5.97
CA ASN A 88 -15.42 -5.40 5.63
C ASN A 88 -16.24 -5.85 4.41
N VAL A 89 -15.66 -6.64 3.51
CA VAL A 89 -16.38 -7.28 2.40
C VAL A 89 -17.29 -8.40 2.91
N ALA A 90 -16.82 -9.18 3.89
CA ALA A 90 -17.59 -10.25 4.52
C ALA A 90 -18.75 -9.70 5.38
N GLU A 91 -18.47 -8.64 6.15
CA GLU A 91 -19.45 -7.98 7.02
C GLU A 91 -19.21 -6.48 6.98
N TYR A 92 -20.12 -5.76 6.30
CA TYR A 92 -19.95 -4.33 6.09
C TYR A 92 -20.19 -3.53 7.36
N GLU A 93 -19.18 -2.72 7.69
CA GLU A 93 -19.23 -1.71 8.73
C GLU A 93 -18.65 -0.41 8.17
N GLU A 94 -19.41 0.68 8.25
CA GLU A 94 -18.98 1.96 7.69
C GLU A 94 -17.71 2.47 8.37
N THR A 95 -17.57 2.25 9.68
CA THR A 95 -16.37 2.59 10.45
C THR A 95 -15.12 1.85 9.95
N ARG A 96 -15.23 0.56 9.60
CA ARG A 96 -14.13 -0.21 8.98
C ARG A 96 -13.77 0.35 7.62
N THR A 97 -14.76 0.82 6.86
CA THR A 97 -14.53 1.46 5.56
C THR A 97 -13.77 2.77 5.70
N ILE A 98 -14.18 3.63 6.63
CA ILE A 98 -13.49 4.89 6.93
C ILE A 98 -12.07 4.63 7.42
N ALA A 99 -11.89 3.66 8.33
CA ALA A 99 -10.57 3.27 8.81
C ALA A 99 -9.66 2.75 7.69
N THR A 100 -10.20 1.93 6.77
CA THR A 100 -9.44 1.44 5.60
C THR A 100 -8.96 2.60 4.74
N LEU A 101 -9.81 3.59 4.48
CA LEU A 101 -9.44 4.79 3.71
C LEU A 101 -8.37 5.62 4.43
N ALA A 102 -8.48 5.77 5.76
CA ALA A 102 -7.47 6.49 6.54
C ALA A 102 -6.10 5.80 6.48
N ILE A 103 -6.06 4.48 6.59
CA ILE A 103 -4.82 3.69 6.45
C ILE A 103 -4.22 3.85 5.05
N LEU A 104 -5.04 3.84 3.99
CA LEU A 104 -4.57 4.06 2.62
C LEU A 104 -3.99 5.48 2.43
N VAL A 105 -4.58 6.50 3.06
CA VAL A 105 -4.03 7.86 3.03
C VAL A 105 -2.66 7.91 3.70
N SER A 106 -2.50 7.26 4.85
CA SER A 106 -1.21 7.17 5.53
C SER A 106 -0.17 6.40 4.71
N ALA A 107 -0.56 5.32 4.03
CA ALA A 107 0.31 4.59 3.11
C ALA A 107 0.78 5.48 1.95
N VAL A 108 -0.12 6.26 1.36
CA VAL A 108 0.23 7.20 0.28
C VAL A 108 1.16 8.33 0.78
N GLY A 109 0.97 8.82 2.00
CA GLY A 109 1.89 9.77 2.63
C GLY A 109 3.32 9.22 2.69
N ALA A 110 3.47 8.03 3.26
CA ALA A 110 4.77 7.36 3.36
C ALA A 110 5.42 7.11 1.98
N ILE A 111 4.61 6.71 0.99
CA ILE A 111 5.09 6.54 -0.40
C ILE A 111 5.61 7.87 -0.96
N HIS A 112 4.87 8.97 -0.76
CA HIS A 112 5.31 10.28 -1.25
C HIS A 112 6.62 10.73 -0.60
N ASP A 113 6.81 10.44 0.69
CA ASP A 113 8.06 10.79 1.39
C ASP A 113 9.25 10.02 0.80
N VAL A 114 9.09 8.72 0.51
CA VAL A 114 10.10 7.92 -0.20
C VAL A 114 10.36 8.44 -1.61
N ILE A 115 9.31 8.77 -2.38
CA ILE A 115 9.45 9.32 -3.75
C ILE A 115 10.20 10.66 -3.73
N THR A 116 9.87 11.53 -2.79
CA THR A 116 10.50 12.85 -2.65
C THR A 116 12.00 12.69 -2.35
N TRP A 117 12.35 11.74 -1.49
CA TRP A 117 13.74 11.38 -1.28
C TRP A 117 14.41 10.84 -2.55
N GLN A 118 13.80 9.90 -3.27
CA GLN A 118 14.34 9.33 -4.52
C GLN A 118 14.63 10.39 -5.59
N GLN A 119 13.86 11.49 -5.60
CA GLN A 119 14.03 12.60 -6.54
C GLN A 119 15.09 13.63 -6.11
N GLY A 120 15.83 13.39 -5.02
CA GLY A 120 16.90 14.27 -4.54
C GLY A 120 16.45 15.32 -3.54
N GLY A 121 15.28 15.15 -2.90
CA GLY A 121 14.77 16.04 -1.86
C GLY A 121 15.34 15.80 -0.44
N GLY A 122 16.21 14.81 -0.25
CA GLY A 122 16.83 14.52 1.04
C GLY A 122 18.13 15.31 1.23
N SER A 123 18.08 16.39 2.00
CA SER A 123 19.26 17.11 2.50
C SER A 123 19.95 16.34 3.62
#